data_AF-A0A418CLM0-F1
#
_entry.id   AF-A0A418CLM0-F1
#
_cell.length_a   1.000
_cell.length_b   1.000
_cell.length_c   1.000
_cell.angle_alpha   90.00
_cell.angle_beta   90.00
_cell.angle_gamma   90.00
#
_symmetry.space_group_name_H-M   'P 1'
#
loop_
_entity.id
_entity.type
_entity.pdbx_description
1 polymer ?
#
loop_
_entity_poly.entity_id
_entity_poly.type
_entity_poly.pdbx_seq_one_letter_code
_entity_poly.pdbx_strand_id
1 'polypeptide(L)'
;FTDQWRELFPNVFACPLSASVVHYFPGIRDVIQVLGAREVTRTTFSDALKSHQSIFVVPGGQAELVASQSRQRQVRVFTGHKGFVRMALEHGVSLVPVLSFKEGEILDNVRWPALQRWFIKHFAFPCPYFPHGWSGLPIPNRVPLMIAIGAPIAVQKVIKPTTDQVDALHTIYFDRLKDLFTQHKDAAGCADYDLVYIAN
;
A
#
# COMPACT_ATOMS: atom_id res chain seq x y z
N PHE A 1 -12.46 9.35 3.74
CA PHE A 1 -11.58 10.43 3.28
C PHE A 1 -11.81 11.67 4.12
N THR A 2 -10.77 12.46 4.39
CA THR A 2 -10.85 13.71 5.17
C THR A 2 -11.45 14.85 4.34
N ASP A 3 -11.86 15.95 4.98
CA ASP A 3 -12.35 17.14 4.28
C ASP A 3 -11.29 17.74 3.36
N GLN A 4 -10.03 17.81 3.85
CA GLN A 4 -8.89 18.21 3.03
C GLN A 4 -8.73 17.37 1.75
N TRP A 5 -8.95 16.05 1.84
CA TRP A 5 -8.93 15.19 0.64
C TRP A 5 -10.07 15.54 -0.32
N ARG A 6 -11.26 15.84 0.20
CA ARG A 6 -12.42 16.22 -0.62
C ARG A 6 -12.25 17.57 -1.30
N GLU A 7 -11.52 18.50 -0.69
CA GLU A 7 -11.15 19.77 -1.31
C GLU A 7 -10.16 19.57 -2.45
N LEU A 8 -9.12 18.75 -2.24
CA LEU A 8 -8.09 18.49 -3.26
C LEU A 8 -8.58 17.57 -4.38
N PHE A 9 -9.43 16.60 -4.06
CA PHE A 9 -9.88 15.54 -4.96
C PHE A 9 -11.40 15.27 -4.83
N PRO A 10 -12.25 16.24 -5.20
CA PRO A 10 -13.70 16.17 -4.95
C PRO A 10 -14.36 14.96 -5.61
N ASN A 11 -13.86 14.54 -6.77
CA ASN A 11 -14.45 13.46 -7.57
C ASN A 11 -13.71 12.12 -7.45
N VAL A 12 -12.75 12.00 -6.52
CA VAL A 12 -11.99 10.75 -6.32
C VAL A 12 -12.59 9.96 -5.17
N PHE A 13 -13.28 8.88 -5.50
CA PHE A 13 -13.76 7.88 -4.55
C PHE A 13 -12.92 6.63 -4.74
N ALA A 14 -11.95 6.42 -3.84
CA ALA A 14 -11.14 5.21 -3.89
C ALA A 14 -11.83 4.06 -3.17
N CYS A 15 -11.85 2.89 -3.81
CA CYS A 15 -12.19 1.61 -3.23
C CYS A 15 -10.91 1.00 -2.65
N PRO A 16 -10.72 0.99 -1.32
CA PRO A 16 -9.56 0.32 -0.74
C PRO A 16 -9.68 -1.19 -0.92
N LEU A 17 -8.57 -1.82 -1.34
CA LEU A 17 -8.49 -3.27 -1.46
C LEU A 17 -7.70 -3.86 -0.29
N SER A 18 -8.31 -4.81 0.41
CA SER A 18 -7.76 -5.47 1.59
C SER A 18 -7.48 -6.95 1.34
N ALA A 19 -6.56 -7.52 2.11
CA ALA A 19 -6.25 -8.95 2.06
C ALA A 19 -7.48 -9.81 2.40
N SER A 20 -7.61 -10.94 1.72
CA SER A 20 -8.73 -11.90 1.88
C SER A 20 -8.95 -12.32 3.33
N VAL A 21 -7.87 -12.55 4.07
CA VAL A 21 -7.93 -12.99 5.47
C VAL A 21 -8.71 -12.03 6.38
N VAL A 22 -8.70 -10.73 6.08
CA VAL A 22 -9.44 -9.72 6.86
C VAL A 22 -10.95 -9.90 6.70
N HIS A 23 -11.40 -10.50 5.59
CA HIS A 23 -12.80 -10.80 5.32
C HIS A 23 -13.27 -12.14 5.93
N TYR A 24 -12.39 -12.93 6.54
CA TYR A 24 -12.77 -14.19 7.19
C TYR A 24 -13.18 -14.02 8.66
N PHE A 25 -12.75 -12.93 9.31
CA PHE A 25 -13.07 -12.67 10.71
C PHE A 25 -14.35 -11.83 10.86
N PRO A 26 -15.43 -12.38 11.47
CA PRO A 26 -16.64 -11.61 11.77
C PRO A 26 -16.33 -10.36 12.62
N GLY A 27 -17.06 -9.26 12.41
CA GLY A 27 -16.77 -7.98 13.04
C GLY A 27 -15.74 -7.16 12.26
N ILE A 28 -14.51 -7.68 12.08
CA ILE A 28 -13.48 -6.99 11.28
C ILE A 28 -13.98 -6.84 9.84
N ARG A 29 -14.46 -7.94 9.23
CA ARG A 29 -15.04 -7.94 7.88
C ARG A 29 -16.11 -6.87 7.73
N ASP A 30 -17.05 -6.84 8.66
CA ASP A 30 -18.23 -5.98 8.56
C ASP A 30 -17.84 -4.50 8.70
N VAL A 31 -16.90 -4.19 9.60
CA VAL A 31 -16.33 -2.83 9.74
C VAL A 31 -15.63 -2.40 8.45
N ILE A 32 -14.72 -3.21 7.89
CA ILE A 32 -13.98 -2.81 6.69
C ILE A 32 -14.89 -2.67 5.46
N GLN A 33 -15.93 -3.50 5.34
CA GLN A 33 -16.90 -3.43 4.25
C GLN A 33 -17.80 -2.20 4.38
N VAL A 34 -18.23 -1.83 5.59
CA VAL A 34 -18.95 -0.57 5.85
C VAL A 34 -18.09 0.64 5.47
N LEU A 35 -16.77 0.56 5.67
CA LEU A 35 -15.82 1.58 5.21
C LEU A 35 -15.53 1.54 3.70
N GLY A 36 -16.20 0.66 2.95
CA GLY A 36 -16.09 0.54 1.49
C GLY A 36 -14.92 -0.30 1.01
N ALA A 37 -14.21 -1.01 1.90
CA ALA A 37 -13.12 -1.90 1.50
C ALA A 37 -13.65 -3.19 0.86
N ARG A 38 -12.92 -3.67 -0.14
CA ARG A 38 -13.22 -4.92 -0.84
C ARG A 38 -12.02 -5.85 -0.84
N GLU A 39 -12.29 -7.13 -1.01
CA GLU A 39 -11.22 -8.13 -1.13
C GLU A 39 -10.37 -7.89 -2.38
N VAL A 40 -9.05 -7.98 -2.22
CA VAL A 40 -8.09 -7.89 -3.32
C VAL A 40 -8.08 -9.17 -4.16
N THR A 41 -8.99 -9.25 -5.14
CA THR A 41 -9.01 -10.29 -6.17
C THR A 41 -8.93 -9.64 -7.56
N ARG A 42 -8.49 -10.39 -8.59
CA ARG A 42 -8.47 -9.88 -9.96
C ARG A 42 -9.86 -9.49 -10.47
N THR A 43 -10.89 -10.25 -10.10
CA THR A 43 -12.28 -9.97 -10.49
C THR A 43 -12.76 -8.67 -9.85
N THR A 44 -12.63 -8.52 -8.53
CA THR A 44 -13.03 -7.31 -7.82
C THR A 44 -12.27 -6.08 -8.31
N PHE A 45 -10.97 -6.22 -8.58
CA PHE A 45 -10.15 -5.16 -9.17
C PHE A 45 -10.68 -4.78 -10.56
N SER A 46 -10.94 -5.77 -11.43
CA SER A 46 -11.45 -5.54 -12.78
C SER A 46 -12.83 -4.87 -12.78
N ASP A 47 -13.73 -5.32 -11.92
CA ASP A 47 -15.11 -4.83 -11.83
C ASP A 47 -15.17 -3.41 -11.27
N ALA A 48 -14.35 -3.08 -10.27
CA ALA A 48 -14.20 -1.72 -9.77
C ALA A 48 -13.70 -0.77 -10.87
N LEU A 49 -12.67 -1.16 -11.63
CA LEU A 49 -12.17 -0.35 -12.75
C LEU A 49 -13.21 -0.18 -13.88
N LYS A 50 -13.94 -1.25 -14.24
CA LYS A 50 -15.03 -1.17 -15.24
C LYS A 50 -16.16 -0.27 -14.81
N SER A 51 -16.40 -0.18 -13.50
CA SER A 51 -17.40 0.72 -12.90
C SER A 51 -16.88 2.15 -12.71
N HIS A 52 -15.74 2.50 -13.34
CA HIS A 52 -15.09 3.80 -13.25
C HIS A 52 -14.72 4.23 -11.81
N GLN A 53 -14.52 3.27 -10.92
CA GLN A 53 -14.07 3.56 -9.55
C GLN A 53 -12.55 3.68 -9.51
N SER A 54 -12.04 4.57 -8.66
CA SER A 54 -10.62 4.60 -8.33
C SER A 54 -10.31 3.46 -7.35
N ILE A 55 -9.13 2.86 -7.46
CA ILE A 55 -8.69 1.77 -6.58
C ILE A 55 -7.53 2.26 -5.74
N PHE A 56 -7.56 1.97 -4.44
CA PHE A 56 -6.43 2.19 -3.55
C PHE A 56 -5.84 0.82 -3.16
N VAL A 57 -4.58 0.59 -3.52
CA VAL A 57 -3.87 -0.68 -3.28
C VAL A 57 -2.50 -0.40 -2.69
N VAL A 58 -2.16 -1.12 -1.61
CA VAL A 58 -0.81 -1.11 -1.03
C VAL A 58 -0.04 -2.29 -1.64
N PRO A 59 0.91 -2.05 -2.56
CA PRO A 59 1.54 -3.11 -3.31
C PRO A 59 2.36 -4.04 -2.42
N GLY A 60 2.93 -3.56 -1.31
CA GLY A 60 3.79 -4.38 -0.47
C GLY A 60 3.09 -5.46 0.36
N GLY A 61 1.82 -5.24 0.72
CA GLY A 61 0.99 -6.18 1.46
C GLY A 61 1.67 -6.76 2.71
N GLN A 62 1.51 -8.06 2.92
CA GLN A 62 2.03 -8.75 4.11
C GLN A 62 3.58 -8.80 4.17
N ALA A 63 4.26 -8.75 3.02
CA ALA A 63 5.73 -8.78 2.97
C ALA A 63 6.32 -7.49 3.55
N GLU A 64 5.74 -6.35 3.19
CA GLU A 64 6.09 -5.05 3.77
C GLU A 64 5.69 -4.95 5.23
N LEU A 65 4.51 -5.48 5.59
CA LEU A 65 4.01 -5.51 6.97
C LEU A 65 4.98 -6.21 7.95
N VAL A 66 5.59 -7.33 7.55
CA VAL A 66 6.57 -8.06 8.38
C VAL A 66 7.96 -7.41 8.36
N ALA A 67 8.28 -6.65 7.31
CA ALA A 67 9.54 -5.93 7.21
C ALA A 67 9.53 -4.56 7.89
N SER A 68 8.33 -4.02 8.17
CA SER A 68 8.12 -2.73 8.80
C SER A 68 8.61 -2.73 10.24
N GLN A 69 9.24 -1.62 10.64
CA GLN A 69 9.76 -1.39 11.97
C GLN A 69 9.88 0.11 12.21
N SER A 70 9.37 0.60 13.34
CA SER A 70 9.53 2.00 13.70
C SER A 70 10.99 2.36 13.97
N ARG A 71 11.28 3.67 13.93
CA ARG A 71 12.57 4.25 14.34
C ARG A 71 13.79 3.74 13.57
N GLN A 72 13.59 3.10 12.41
CA GLN A 72 14.67 2.72 11.50
C GLN A 72 15.15 3.88 10.63
N ARG A 73 14.42 5.01 10.61
CA ARG A 73 14.64 6.12 9.67
C ARG A 73 14.69 5.61 8.23
N GLN A 74 13.85 4.63 7.92
CA GLN A 74 13.77 4.02 6.61
C GLN A 74 12.30 3.90 6.21
N VAL A 75 12.00 4.30 4.99
CA VAL A 75 10.74 3.96 4.32
C VAL A 75 11.02 2.71 3.50
N ARG A 76 10.47 1.57 3.92
CA ARG A 76 10.71 0.28 3.28
C ARG A 76 9.53 -0.05 2.40
N VAL A 77 9.78 -0.24 1.11
CA VAL A 77 8.73 -0.51 0.13
C VAL A 77 9.00 -1.82 -0.58
N PHE A 78 8.02 -2.72 -0.58
CA PHE A 78 8.15 -4.01 -1.26
C PHE A 78 7.77 -3.92 -2.73
N THR A 79 8.70 -4.33 -3.59
CA THR A 79 8.62 -4.17 -5.05
C THR A 79 8.42 -5.49 -5.79
N GLY A 80 8.13 -6.59 -5.08
CA GLY A 80 7.96 -7.90 -5.73
C GLY A 80 6.60 -8.09 -6.42
N HIS A 81 5.57 -7.35 -6.00
CA HIS A 81 4.22 -7.52 -6.53
C HIS A 81 3.97 -6.65 -7.78
N LYS A 82 3.91 -7.31 -8.95
CA LYS A 82 3.65 -6.66 -10.24
C LYS A 82 2.18 -6.70 -10.70
N GLY A 83 1.31 -7.30 -9.89
CA GLY A 83 -0.10 -7.54 -10.25
C GLY A 83 -0.90 -6.27 -10.51
N PHE A 84 -0.69 -5.23 -9.70
CA PHE A 84 -1.39 -3.94 -9.86
C PHE A 84 -1.02 -3.24 -11.18
N VAL A 85 0.25 -3.33 -11.59
CA VAL A 85 0.76 -2.79 -12.86
C VAL A 85 0.12 -3.52 -14.04
N ARG A 86 0.03 -4.85 -13.96
CA ARG A 86 -0.68 -5.66 -14.96
C ARG A 86 -2.14 -5.25 -15.10
N MET A 87 -2.86 -5.07 -13.99
CA MET A 87 -4.26 -4.63 -14.02
C MET A 87 -4.39 -3.23 -14.66
N ALA A 88 -3.45 -2.32 -14.39
CA ALA A 88 -3.46 -0.99 -14.99
C ALA A 88 -3.28 -1.04 -16.51
N LEU A 89 -2.37 -1.88 -17.01
CA LEU A 89 -2.18 -2.12 -18.45
C LEU A 89 -3.42 -2.75 -19.09
N GLU A 90 -3.99 -3.80 -18.49
CA GLU A 90 -5.17 -4.50 -19.02
C GLU A 90 -6.39 -3.58 -19.17
N HIS A 91 -6.51 -2.59 -18.28
CA HIS A 91 -7.63 -1.67 -18.27
C HIS A 91 -7.33 -0.30 -18.90
N GLY A 92 -6.07 0.05 -19.12
CA GLY A 92 -5.65 1.37 -19.62
C GLY A 92 -5.94 2.49 -18.62
N VAL A 93 -5.74 2.23 -17.32
CA VAL A 93 -5.95 3.22 -16.26
C VAL A 93 -4.63 3.77 -15.75
N SER A 94 -4.63 5.06 -15.39
CA SER A 94 -3.43 5.71 -14.88
C SER A 94 -3.04 5.17 -13.51
N LEU A 95 -1.74 5.04 -13.26
CA LEU A 95 -1.18 4.73 -11.94
C LEU A 95 -0.77 6.02 -11.24
N VAL A 96 -1.18 6.20 -9.98
CA VAL A 96 -0.78 7.36 -9.17
C VAL A 96 0.11 6.86 -8.03
N PRO A 97 1.41 7.21 -8.00
CA PRO A 97 2.27 6.85 -6.88
C PRO A 97 1.89 7.67 -5.65
N VAL A 98 1.68 6.98 -4.52
CA VAL A 98 1.34 7.58 -3.24
C VAL A 98 2.31 7.06 -2.20
N LEU A 99 2.87 7.96 -1.39
CA LEU A 99 3.83 7.63 -0.35
C LEU A 99 3.40 8.22 1.00
N SER A 100 3.35 7.39 2.02
CA SER A 100 3.04 7.79 3.40
C SER A 100 4.33 7.85 4.22
N PHE A 101 4.73 9.06 4.63
CA PHE A 101 5.90 9.25 5.49
C PHE A 101 5.55 8.93 6.94
N LYS A 102 6.47 8.26 7.64
CA LYS A 102 6.36 7.88 9.07
C LYS A 102 5.19 6.96 9.42
N GLU A 103 4.53 6.34 8.44
CA GLU A 103 3.46 5.37 8.69
C GLU A 103 3.91 4.23 9.61
N GLY A 104 5.12 3.71 9.39
CA GLY A 104 5.71 2.66 10.22
C GLY A 104 6.05 3.07 11.66
N GLU A 105 5.88 4.34 12.03
CA GLU A 105 6.09 4.83 13.40
C GLU A 105 4.80 4.89 14.21
N ILE A 106 3.64 4.77 13.55
CA ILE A 106 2.32 4.81 14.19
C ILE A 106 2.16 3.60 15.11
N LEU A 107 2.46 2.41 14.60
CA LEU A 107 2.35 1.13 15.31
C LEU A 107 3.55 0.26 14.96
N ASP A 108 4.21 -0.23 15.99
CA ASP A 108 5.13 -1.35 15.90
C ASP A 108 4.38 -2.67 16.05
N ASN A 109 5.09 -3.78 15.82
CA ASN A 109 4.57 -5.11 16.03
C ASN A 109 5.63 -6.02 16.66
N VAL A 110 5.18 -7.07 17.34
CA VAL A 110 6.04 -8.16 17.81
C VAL A 110 6.85 -8.74 16.65
N ARG A 111 8.16 -8.90 16.85
CA ARG A 111 9.11 -9.23 15.79
C ARG A 111 9.55 -10.68 15.83
N TRP A 112 8.84 -11.56 15.14
CA TRP A 112 9.27 -12.94 14.87
C TRP A 112 9.21 -13.26 13.38
N PRO A 113 10.07 -12.63 12.56
CA PRO A 113 9.92 -12.65 11.10
C PRO A 113 9.97 -14.06 10.50
N ALA A 114 10.75 -14.99 11.06
CA ALA A 114 10.78 -16.38 10.59
C ALA A 114 9.43 -17.08 10.80
N LEU A 115 8.85 -16.94 12.00
CA LEU A 115 7.56 -17.55 12.34
C LEU A 115 6.43 -16.86 11.58
N GLN A 116 6.44 -15.53 11.52
CA GLN A 116 5.45 -14.74 10.77
C GLN A 116 5.46 -15.12 9.28
N ARG A 117 6.63 -15.23 8.64
CA ARG A 117 6.73 -15.67 7.24
C ARG A 117 6.23 -17.10 7.05
N TRP A 118 6.51 -17.99 8.00
CA TRP A 118 5.99 -19.36 7.99
C TRP A 118 4.45 -19.35 8.03
N PHE A 119 3.84 -18.57 8.92
CA PHE A 119 2.39 -18.43 8.99
C PHE A 119 1.78 -17.79 7.73
N ILE A 120 2.42 -16.77 7.16
CA ILE A 120 1.97 -16.19 5.88
C ILE A 120 1.94 -17.26 4.79
N LYS A 121 3.00 -18.07 4.70
CA LYS A 121 3.11 -19.13 3.69
C LYS A 121 2.03 -20.20 3.83
N HIS A 122 1.67 -20.58 5.05
CA HIS A 122 0.76 -21.71 5.31
C HIS A 122 -0.71 -21.29 5.53
N PHE A 123 -0.94 -20.07 6.02
CA PHE A 123 -2.26 -19.62 6.46
C PHE A 123 -2.67 -18.24 5.92
N ALA A 124 -1.83 -17.59 5.11
CA ALA A 124 -2.09 -16.27 4.51
C ALA A 124 -2.31 -15.13 5.53
N PHE A 125 -1.83 -15.28 6.76
CA PHE A 125 -1.75 -14.20 7.76
C PHE A 125 -0.45 -14.30 8.57
N PRO A 126 0.15 -13.18 9.01
CA PRO A 126 1.28 -13.22 9.92
C PRO A 126 0.83 -13.58 11.34
N CYS A 127 1.52 -14.52 11.98
CA CYS A 127 1.32 -14.84 13.40
C CYS A 127 2.67 -15.04 14.12
N PRO A 128 2.84 -14.51 15.33
CA PRO A 128 1.94 -13.58 16.02
C PRO A 128 1.91 -12.19 15.36
N TYR A 129 0.80 -11.49 15.55
CA TYR A 129 0.62 -10.11 15.11
C TYR A 129 -0.11 -9.32 16.19
N PHE A 130 0.66 -8.57 16.98
CA PHE A 130 0.20 -7.76 18.10
C PHE A 130 0.69 -6.32 17.89
N PRO A 131 -0.06 -5.49 17.15
CA PRO A 131 0.34 -4.12 16.90
C PRO A 131 0.29 -3.31 18.20
N HIS A 132 1.35 -2.55 18.47
CA HIS A 132 1.48 -1.74 19.67
C HIS A 132 2.10 -0.38 19.37
N GLY A 133 1.67 0.66 20.07
CA GLY A 133 2.17 2.02 19.93
C GLY A 133 2.37 2.67 21.29
N TRP A 134 1.47 3.59 21.66
CA TRP A 134 1.59 4.41 22.85
C TRP A 134 1.73 3.55 24.11
N SER A 135 2.90 3.65 24.77
CA SER A 135 3.26 2.88 25.96
C SER A 135 3.12 1.35 25.81
N GLY A 136 3.27 0.81 24.59
CA GLY A 136 3.13 -0.63 24.33
C GLY A 136 1.68 -1.13 24.27
N LEU A 137 0.70 -0.23 24.37
CA LEU A 137 -0.72 -0.55 24.20
C LEU A 137 -1.08 -0.63 22.71
N PRO A 138 -2.21 -1.27 22.35
CA PRO A 138 -2.75 -1.28 20.98
C PRO A 138 -3.39 0.08 20.60
N ILE A 139 -2.70 1.17 20.93
CA ILE A 139 -3.11 2.55 20.69
C ILE A 139 -2.03 3.18 19.80
N PRO A 140 -2.39 3.74 18.63
CA PRO A 140 -1.45 4.44 17.75
C PRO A 140 -0.62 5.52 18.45
N ASN A 141 0.67 5.61 18.10
CA ASN A 141 1.51 6.75 18.47
C ASN A 141 1.04 8.02 17.74
N ARG A 142 1.21 9.18 18.39
CA ARG A 142 0.97 10.48 17.76
C ARG A 142 2.19 10.86 16.92
N VAL A 143 2.08 10.64 15.62
CA VAL A 143 3.14 10.90 14.64
C VAL A 143 2.64 11.91 13.61
N PRO A 144 3.40 12.98 13.30
CA PRO A 144 3.03 13.89 12.21
C PRO A 144 3.20 13.17 10.88
N LEU A 145 2.09 12.71 10.32
CA LEU A 145 2.03 11.99 9.05
C LEU A 145 1.92 12.97 7.89
N MET A 146 2.69 12.72 6.84
CA MET A 146 2.58 13.41 5.57
C MET A 146 2.37 12.36 4.48
N ILE A 147 1.33 12.55 3.67
CA ILE A 147 1.07 11.74 2.48
C ILE A 147 1.44 12.57 1.27
N ALA A 148 2.43 12.12 0.51
CA ALA A 148 2.76 12.69 -0.78
C ALA A 148 2.03 11.93 -1.89
N ILE A 149 1.46 12.67 -2.83
CA ILE A 149 0.72 12.15 -3.97
C ILE A 149 1.42 12.64 -5.23
N GLY A 150 1.93 11.73 -6.05
CA GLY A 150 2.63 12.07 -7.28
C GLY A 150 1.71 12.32 -8.45
N ALA A 151 2.31 12.73 -9.58
CA ALA A 151 1.60 12.90 -10.82
C ALA A 151 1.11 11.55 -11.39
N PRO A 152 -0.05 11.50 -12.07
CA PRO A 152 -0.52 10.30 -12.73
C PRO A 152 0.44 9.84 -13.84
N ILE A 153 0.74 8.55 -13.84
CA ILE A 153 1.47 7.86 -14.91
C ILE A 153 0.41 7.37 -15.90
N ALA A 154 0.38 7.96 -17.09
CA ALA A 154 -0.53 7.55 -18.15
C ALA A 154 -0.18 6.15 -18.65
N VAL A 155 -1.19 5.29 -18.81
CA VAL A 155 -1.02 3.90 -19.24
C VAL A 155 -1.91 3.64 -20.45
N GLN A 156 -1.32 3.13 -21.52
CA GLN A 156 -2.08 2.68 -22.68
C GLN A 156 -2.61 1.26 -22.44
N LYS A 157 -3.86 1.02 -22.85
CA LYS A 157 -4.52 -0.27 -22.67
C LYS A 157 -3.84 -1.35 -23.53
N VAL A 158 -3.49 -2.48 -22.91
CA VAL A 158 -2.95 -3.68 -23.57
C VAL A 158 -3.74 -4.89 -23.12
N ILE A 159 -4.43 -5.58 -24.04
CA ILE A 159 -5.34 -6.70 -23.70
C ILE A 159 -4.61 -7.84 -22.99
N LYS A 160 -3.38 -8.14 -23.40
CA LYS A 160 -2.55 -9.19 -22.81
C LYS A 160 -1.12 -8.66 -22.65
N PRO A 161 -0.83 -7.94 -21.56
CA PRO A 161 0.47 -7.30 -21.39
C PRO A 161 1.57 -8.36 -21.23
N THR A 162 2.70 -8.14 -21.92
CA THR A 162 3.88 -9.00 -21.79
C THR A 162 4.58 -8.73 -20.46
N THR A 163 5.44 -9.66 -20.03
CA THR A 163 6.27 -9.46 -18.83
C THR A 163 7.12 -8.19 -18.96
N ASP A 164 7.72 -7.95 -20.12
CA ASP A 164 8.57 -6.78 -20.34
C ASP A 164 7.80 -5.46 -20.24
N GLN A 165 6.55 -5.42 -20.73
CA GLN A 165 5.69 -4.24 -20.59
C GLN A 165 5.32 -3.98 -19.13
N VAL A 166 5.01 -5.03 -18.38
CA VAL A 166 4.73 -4.95 -16.95
C VAL A 166 5.97 -4.47 -16.20
N ASP A 167 7.14 -5.00 -16.52
CA ASP A 167 8.40 -4.69 -15.85
C ASP A 167 8.85 -3.25 -16.15
N ALA A 168 8.70 -2.79 -17.39
CA ALA A 168 8.98 -1.42 -17.78
C ALA A 168 8.10 -0.42 -17.00
N LEU A 169 6.78 -0.64 -16.98
CA LEU A 169 5.87 0.24 -16.25
C LEU A 169 6.07 0.17 -14.73
N HIS A 170 6.42 -1.01 -14.21
CA HIS A 170 6.75 -1.22 -12.81
C HIS A 170 7.99 -0.42 -12.39
N THR A 171 9.05 -0.44 -13.20
CA THR A 171 10.25 0.39 -12.98
C THR A 171 9.89 1.87 -12.98
N ILE A 172 9.13 2.33 -13.98
CA ILE A 172 8.65 3.73 -14.03
C ILE A 172 7.87 4.10 -12.76
N TYR A 173 6.98 3.23 -12.28
CA TYR A 173 6.20 3.48 -11.06
C TYR A 173 7.11 3.70 -9.84
N PHE A 174 8.09 2.82 -9.61
CA PHE A 174 8.98 2.94 -8.47
C PHE A 174 9.97 4.10 -8.62
N ASP A 175 10.45 4.41 -9.83
CA ASP A 175 11.25 5.61 -10.07
C ASP A 175 10.48 6.88 -9.68
N ARG A 176 9.20 6.99 -10.06
CA ARG A 176 8.34 8.11 -9.65
C ARG A 176 8.10 8.15 -8.14
N LEU A 177 8.00 6.99 -7.49
CA LEU A 177 7.89 6.90 -6.03
C LEU A 177 9.18 7.39 -5.35
N LYS A 178 10.35 7.08 -5.93
CA LYS A 178 11.66 7.56 -5.45
C LYS A 178 11.80 9.08 -5.59
N ASP A 179 11.38 9.63 -6.72
CA ASP A 179 11.36 11.07 -6.95
C ASP A 179 10.49 11.76 -5.90
N LEU A 180 9.28 11.21 -5.66
CA LEU A 180 8.34 11.72 -4.67
C LEU A 180 8.91 11.68 -3.24
N PHE A 181 9.60 10.59 -2.89
CA PHE A 181 10.32 10.51 -1.62
C PHE A 181 11.37 11.61 -1.50
N THR A 182 12.24 11.72 -2.51
CA THR A 182 13.37 12.67 -2.50
C THR A 182 12.89 14.11 -2.43
N GLN A 183 11.82 14.44 -3.15
CA GLN A 183 11.25 15.79 -3.19
C GLN A 183 10.62 16.22 -1.85
N HIS A 184 10.03 15.28 -1.10
CA HIS A 184 9.20 15.61 0.06
C HIS A 184 9.78 15.18 1.41
N LYS A 185 10.86 14.39 1.44
CA LYS A 185 11.41 13.88 2.71
C LYS A 185 11.80 14.99 3.70
N ASP A 186 12.32 16.11 3.22
CA ASP A 186 12.73 17.21 4.10
C ASP A 186 11.51 17.90 4.73
N ALA A 187 10.48 18.19 3.91
CA ALA A 187 9.22 18.77 4.37
C ALA A 187 8.45 17.84 5.33
N ALA A 188 8.58 16.52 5.14
CA ALA A 188 8.01 15.51 6.03
C ALA A 188 8.77 15.37 7.37
N GLY A 189 9.89 16.07 7.55
CA GLY A 189 10.78 15.91 8.70
C GLY A 189 11.45 14.51 8.72
N CYS A 190 11.84 14.05 7.53
CA CYS A 190 12.48 12.77 7.22
C CYS A 190 13.78 13.00 6.42
N ALA A 191 14.47 14.12 6.61
CA ALA A 191 15.68 14.47 5.85
C ALA A 191 16.78 13.39 5.95
N ASP A 192 16.88 12.79 7.14
CA ASP A 192 17.80 11.71 7.49
C ASP A 192 17.24 10.30 7.22
N TYR A 193 16.13 10.20 6.47
CA TYR A 193 15.53 8.91 6.14
C TYR A 193 16.03 8.44 4.78
N ASP A 194 16.09 7.11 4.64
CA ASP A 194 16.37 6.43 3.38
C ASP A 194 15.14 5.69 2.84
N LEU A 195 14.97 5.69 1.51
CA LEU A 195 14.01 4.81 0.84
C LEU A 195 14.69 3.50 0.48
N VAL A 196 14.17 2.39 1.01
CA VAL A 196 14.73 1.05 0.82
C VAL A 196 13.73 0.18 0.09
N TYR A 197 14.06 -0.20 -1.14
CA TYR A 197 13.30 -1.21 -1.87
C TYR A 197 13.68 -2.61 -1.40
N ILE A 198 12.66 -3.40 -1.05
CA ILE A 198 12.81 -4.80 -0.67
C ILE A 198 12.16 -5.68 -1.75
N ALA A 199 12.93 -6.63 -2.27
CA ALA A 199 12.48 -7.66 -3.19
C ALA A 199 12.92 -8.99 -2.60
N ASN A 200 11.95 -9.84 -2.21
CA ASN A 200 12.24 -11.24 -1.90
C ASN A 200 11.96 -12.07 -3.15
#